data_AF-A0A2N0TNJ6-F1
#
_entry.id   AF-A0A2N0TNJ6-F1
#
_cell.length_a   1.000
_cell.length_b   1.000
_cell.length_c   1.000
_cell.angle_alpha   90.00
_cell.angle_beta   90.00
_cell.angle_gamma   90.00
#
_symmetry.space_group_name_H-M   'P 1'
#
loop_
_entity.id
_entity.type
_entity.pdbx_description
1 polymer ?
#
loop_
_entity_poly.entity_id
_entity_poly.type
_entity_poly.pdbx_seq_one_letter_code
_entity_poly.pdbx_strand_id
1 'polypeptide(L)'
;MKIIISLVILLFSISNIIAQEKISMNIDYSTDSQDLQTILRFEQINLAKFNFIGNIKGQDYTIKIDEYKKGELVKTDTIFYSSQDDYFKIKEDTLKLNFITKNTNKELIFQLNGNGFSSPKMNYEISESNGRYAYKDFLSSENSKSYDKNSSFPLFTIITPTVYEDGSKSYCRVAQSGIKPENLGKEFDIPHYFVATMTFNR
;
A
#
# COMPACT_ATOMS: atom_id res chain seq x y z
N MET A 1 35.81 13.30 40.64
CA MET A 1 34.39 13.61 40.38
C MET A 1 34.15 14.26 39.00
N LYS A 2 34.87 15.34 38.63
CA LYS A 2 34.71 15.99 37.31
C LYS A 2 35.01 15.10 36.09
N ILE A 3 36.01 14.21 36.18
CA ILE A 3 36.38 13.31 35.07
C ILE A 3 35.32 12.21 34.84
N ILE A 4 34.73 11.68 35.92
CA ILE A 4 33.67 10.65 35.82
C ILE A 4 32.39 11.24 35.22
N ILE A 5 32.03 12.48 35.58
CA ILE A 5 30.89 13.19 35.00
C ILE A 5 31.12 13.48 33.50
N SER A 6 32.35 13.81 33.10
CA SER A 6 32.69 14.05 31.68
C SER A 6 32.62 12.78 30.82
N LEU A 7 32.89 11.60 31.40
CA LEU A 7 32.81 10.32 30.69
C LEU A 7 31.36 9.87 30.45
N VAL A 8 30.46 10.15 31.41
CA VAL A 8 29.03 9.82 31.33
C VAL A 8 28.30 10.68 30.28
N ILE A 9 28.72 11.95 30.09
CA ILE A 9 28.16 12.85 29.07
C ILE A 9 28.60 12.42 27.65
N LEU A 10 29.81 11.88 27.50
CA LEU A 10 30.31 11.37 26.20
C LEU A 10 29.56 10.09 25.78
N LEU A 11 29.19 9.23 26.73
CA LEU A 11 28.43 7.99 26.47
C LEU A 11 26.96 8.26 26.10
N PHE A 12 26.37 9.37 26.55
CA PHE A 12 25.01 9.78 26.15
C PHE A 12 24.93 10.38 24.73
N SER A 13 26.06 10.71 24.12
CA SER A 13 26.09 11.29 22.77
C SER A 13 26.11 10.22 21.65
N ILE A 14 26.25 8.94 22.01
CA ILE A 14 26.34 7.81 21.06
C ILE A 14 24.99 7.08 20.93
N SER A 15 23.99 7.42 21.75
CA SER A 15 22.67 6.81 21.66
C SER A 15 21.86 7.39 20.48
N ASN A 16 21.90 6.67 19.37
CA ASN A 16 20.85 6.54 18.34
C ASN A 16 20.80 7.60 17.23
N ILE A 17 21.88 7.74 16.45
CA ILE A 17 21.71 7.98 15.01
C ILE A 17 21.71 6.62 14.32
N ILE A 18 20.66 5.82 14.55
CA ILE A 18 20.33 4.78 13.58
C ILE A 18 19.71 5.57 12.43
N ALA A 19 20.50 5.85 11.39
CA ALA A 19 19.95 6.36 10.14
C ALA A 19 18.87 5.36 9.69
N GLN A 20 17.59 5.77 9.74
CA GLN A 20 16.50 4.93 9.26
C GLN A 20 16.73 4.70 7.77
N GLU A 21 17.04 3.45 7.41
CA GLU A 21 17.17 3.07 6.02
C GLU A 21 15.83 3.30 5.32
N LYS A 22 15.86 4.04 4.23
CA LYS A 22 14.66 4.37 3.46
C LYS A 22 14.51 3.43 2.27
N ILE A 23 13.27 3.20 1.89
CA ILE A 23 12.90 2.48 0.67
C ILE A 23 12.16 3.46 -0.23
N SER A 24 12.64 3.59 -1.47
CA SER A 24 11.93 4.33 -2.50
C SER A 24 10.95 3.41 -3.20
N MET A 25 9.68 3.81 -3.24
CA MET A 25 8.61 3.13 -3.95
C MET A 25 8.24 3.96 -5.17
N ASN A 26 8.17 3.32 -6.35
CA ASN A 26 7.69 3.92 -7.58
C ASN A 26 6.50 3.11 -8.12
N ILE A 27 5.52 3.77 -8.73
CA ILE A 27 4.38 3.09 -9.35
C ILE A 27 4.27 3.46 -10.84
N ASP A 28 4.06 2.45 -11.67
CA ASP A 28 3.75 2.57 -13.08
C ASP A 28 2.39 1.93 -13.40
N TYR A 29 1.52 2.68 -14.09
CA TYR A 29 0.19 2.24 -14.53
C TYR A 29 0.11 1.99 -16.04
N SER A 30 1.22 2.17 -16.76
CA SER A 30 1.25 2.04 -18.22
C SER A 30 1.21 0.58 -18.66
N THR A 31 0.67 0.37 -19.85
CA THR A 31 0.75 -0.89 -20.59
C THR A 31 1.36 -0.60 -21.95
N ASP A 32 2.11 -1.56 -22.49
CA ASP A 32 2.77 -1.39 -23.79
C ASP A 32 1.77 -1.41 -24.96
N SER A 33 0.50 -1.78 -24.70
CA SER A 33 -0.59 -1.82 -25.67
C SER A 33 -1.75 -0.92 -25.23
N GLN A 34 -2.21 -0.06 -26.15
CA GLN A 34 -3.40 0.78 -25.96
C GLN A 34 -4.69 -0.06 -25.94
N ASP A 35 -4.74 -1.16 -26.69
CA ASP A 35 -5.88 -2.09 -26.69
C ASP A 35 -6.01 -2.77 -25.32
N LEU A 36 -4.88 -3.20 -24.75
CA LEU A 36 -4.87 -3.75 -23.39
C LEU A 36 -5.36 -2.72 -22.36
N GLN A 37 -4.88 -1.48 -22.45
CA GLN A 37 -5.36 -0.41 -21.56
C GLN A 37 -6.88 -0.18 -21.69
N THR A 38 -7.40 -0.25 -22.90
CA THR A 38 -8.84 -0.11 -23.18
C THR A 38 -9.63 -1.24 -22.55
N ILE A 39 -9.17 -2.49 -22.70
CA ILE A 39 -9.79 -3.67 -22.10
C ILE A 39 -9.76 -3.60 -20.57
N LEU A 40 -8.61 -3.25 -19.97
CA LEU A 40 -8.49 -3.12 -18.52
C LEU A 40 -9.48 -2.09 -17.96
N ARG A 41 -9.61 -0.93 -18.62
CA ARG A 41 -10.59 0.10 -18.22
C ARG A 41 -12.03 -0.38 -18.37
N PHE A 42 -12.35 -1.01 -19.50
CA PHE A 42 -13.68 -1.57 -19.76
C PHE A 42 -14.08 -2.60 -18.70
N GLU A 43 -13.15 -3.47 -18.32
CA GLU A 43 -13.33 -4.53 -17.32
C GLU A 43 -13.19 -4.04 -15.87
N GLN A 44 -12.98 -2.74 -15.64
CA GLN A 44 -12.74 -2.15 -14.31
C GLN A 44 -11.58 -2.81 -13.56
N ILE A 45 -10.50 -3.13 -14.28
CA ILE A 45 -9.28 -3.71 -13.77
C ILE A 45 -8.22 -2.62 -13.62
N ASN A 46 -7.69 -2.45 -12.42
CA ASN A 46 -6.49 -1.67 -12.17
C ASN A 46 -5.28 -2.60 -12.15
N LEU A 47 -4.25 -2.24 -12.91
CA LEU A 47 -2.92 -2.85 -12.87
C LEU A 47 -1.93 -1.79 -12.42
N ALA A 48 -1.34 -1.99 -11.24
CA ALA A 48 -0.33 -1.10 -10.68
C ALA A 48 0.99 -1.86 -10.52
N LYS A 49 2.03 -1.41 -11.21
CA LYS A 49 3.38 -2.01 -11.18
C LYS A 49 4.22 -1.25 -10.16
N PHE A 50 4.45 -1.85 -9.01
CA PHE A 50 5.27 -1.29 -7.93
C PHE A 50 6.72 -1.72 -8.10
N ASN A 51 7.63 -0.75 -7.95
CA ASN A 51 9.07 -0.98 -7.91
C ASN A 51 9.63 -0.37 -6.62
N PHE A 52 10.10 -1.24 -5.73
CA PHE A 52 10.76 -0.86 -4.48
C PHE A 52 12.27 -0.92 -4.65
N ILE A 53 12.97 0.12 -4.21
CA ILE A 53 14.42 0.26 -4.31
C ILE A 53 14.98 0.63 -2.94
N GLY A 54 15.96 -0.14 -2.46
CA GLY A 54 16.64 0.12 -1.20
C GLY A 54 17.54 -1.05 -0.80
N ASN A 55 18.13 -0.99 0.39
CA ASN A 55 18.88 -2.11 0.94
C ASN A 55 17.92 -3.18 1.50
N ILE A 56 17.32 -3.94 0.58
CA ILE A 56 16.25 -4.93 0.83
C ILE A 56 16.63 -6.34 0.39
N LYS A 57 17.82 -6.54 -0.17
CA LYS A 57 18.31 -7.87 -0.52
C LYS A 57 18.33 -8.81 0.69
N GLY A 58 17.85 -10.03 0.49
CA GLY A 58 17.78 -11.07 1.50
C GLY A 58 16.62 -10.93 2.49
N GLN A 59 15.88 -9.82 2.47
CA GLN A 59 14.74 -9.61 3.35
C GLN A 59 13.49 -10.33 2.84
N ASP A 60 12.62 -10.60 3.80
CA ASP A 60 11.25 -11.02 3.55
C ASP A 60 10.31 -9.81 3.50
N TYR A 61 9.09 -10.00 3.05
CA TYR A 61 8.05 -8.98 3.08
C TYR A 61 6.68 -9.60 3.29
N THR A 62 5.76 -8.79 3.80
CA THR A 62 4.37 -9.16 4.01
C THR A 62 3.47 -8.09 3.43
N ILE A 63 2.41 -8.52 2.75
CA ILE A 63 1.38 -7.66 2.18
C ILE A 63 0.06 -8.00 2.85
N LYS A 64 -0.63 -6.97 3.31
CA LYS A 64 -1.93 -7.09 3.97
C LYS A 64 -2.95 -6.17 3.33
N ILE A 65 -4.22 -6.54 3.46
CA ILE A 65 -5.36 -5.67 3.16
C ILE A 65 -6.17 -5.50 4.43
N ASP A 66 -6.35 -4.25 4.82
CA ASP A 66 -7.23 -3.84 5.89
C ASP A 66 -8.56 -3.37 5.29
N GLU A 67 -9.67 -3.94 5.75
CA GLU A 67 -11.04 -3.53 5.41
C GLU A 67 -11.60 -2.64 6.51
N TYR A 68 -12.13 -1.50 6.12
CA TYR A 68 -12.72 -0.52 7.02
C TYR A 68 -14.18 -0.24 6.65
N LYS A 69 -15.06 -0.16 7.65
CA LYS A 69 -16.45 0.27 7.49
C LYS A 69 -16.75 1.41 8.45
N LYS A 70 -17.32 2.50 7.93
CA LYS A 70 -17.62 3.72 8.70
C LYS A 70 -16.44 4.21 9.55
N GLY A 71 -15.23 4.12 9.00
CA GLY A 71 -14.01 4.55 9.67
C GLY A 71 -13.43 3.59 10.72
N GLU A 72 -14.02 2.41 10.93
CA GLU A 72 -13.53 1.40 11.87
C GLU A 72 -12.94 0.20 11.12
N LEU A 73 -11.82 -0.34 11.64
CA LEU A 73 -11.18 -1.54 11.10
C LEU A 73 -12.09 -2.76 11.37
N VAL A 74 -12.47 -3.46 10.30
CA VAL A 74 -13.33 -4.64 10.37
C VAL A 74 -12.52 -5.92 10.26
N LYS A 75 -11.53 -5.92 9.36
CA LYS A 75 -10.76 -7.12 9.04
C LYS A 75 -9.37 -6.75 8.53
N THR A 76 -8.39 -7.59 8.85
CA THR A 76 -7.07 -7.57 8.23
C THR A 76 -6.78 -8.95 7.66
N ASP A 77 -6.56 -9.03 6.36
CA ASP A 77 -6.14 -10.26 5.69
C ASP A 77 -4.67 -10.15 5.25
N THR A 78 -3.90 -11.21 5.48
CA THR A 78 -2.56 -11.33 4.88
C THR A 78 -2.69 -11.95 3.51
N ILE A 79 -2.30 -11.21 2.48
CA ILE A 79 -2.42 -11.66 1.09
C ILE A 79 -1.21 -12.46 0.66
N PHE A 80 -0.05 -12.07 1.17
CA PHE A 80 1.20 -12.69 0.83
C PHE A 80 2.23 -12.48 1.93
N TYR A 81 3.00 -13.51 2.23
CA TYR A 81 4.17 -13.44 3.10
C TYR A 81 5.29 -14.25 2.43
N SER A 82 6.40 -13.59 2.11
CA SER A 82 7.49 -14.25 1.37
C SER A 82 8.22 -15.31 2.18
N SER A 83 8.18 -15.21 3.51
CA SER A 83 8.87 -16.14 4.42
C SER A 83 8.34 -17.58 4.38
N GLN A 84 7.29 -17.84 3.60
CA GLN A 84 6.75 -19.19 3.38
C GLN A 84 7.70 -20.10 2.58
N ASP A 85 8.55 -19.52 1.74
CA ASP A 85 9.51 -20.26 0.92
C ASP A 85 10.67 -19.34 0.51
N ASP A 86 11.91 -19.83 0.60
CA ASP A 86 13.12 -19.09 0.20
C ASP A 86 13.09 -18.60 -1.26
N TYR A 87 12.28 -19.24 -2.12
CA TYR A 87 12.04 -18.79 -3.48
C TYR A 87 11.54 -17.33 -3.56
N PHE A 88 10.72 -16.90 -2.58
CA PHE A 88 10.09 -15.58 -2.56
C PHE A 88 10.94 -14.49 -1.89
N LYS A 89 12.05 -14.87 -1.27
CA LYS A 89 13.00 -13.94 -0.64
C LYS A 89 13.55 -12.96 -1.68
N ILE A 90 13.76 -11.71 -1.28
CA ILE A 90 14.21 -10.66 -2.19
C ILE A 90 15.68 -10.94 -2.58
N LYS A 91 15.95 -11.08 -3.88
CA LYS A 91 17.28 -11.50 -4.39
C LYS A 91 18.22 -10.34 -4.71
N GLU A 92 17.68 -9.13 -4.83
CA GLU A 92 18.38 -7.92 -5.24
C GLU A 92 18.01 -6.75 -4.32
N ASP A 93 18.63 -5.59 -4.51
CA ASP A 93 18.22 -4.34 -3.84
C ASP A 93 16.96 -3.71 -4.46
N THR A 94 16.27 -4.48 -5.32
CA THR A 94 15.01 -4.11 -5.92
C THR A 94 13.97 -5.23 -5.78
N LEU A 95 12.71 -4.83 -5.64
CA LEU A 95 11.57 -5.73 -5.63
C LEU A 95 10.49 -5.16 -6.54
N LYS A 96 10.04 -5.97 -7.51
CA LYS A 96 8.99 -5.62 -8.45
C LYS A 96 7.76 -6.48 -8.20
N LEU A 97 6.62 -5.81 -8.03
CA LEU A 97 5.35 -6.44 -7.74
C LEU A 97 4.23 -5.78 -8.55
N ASN A 98 3.34 -6.57 -9.11
CA ASN A 98 2.17 -6.09 -9.83
C ASN A 98 0.93 -6.37 -8.98
N PHE A 99 0.18 -5.33 -8.68
CA PHE A 99 -1.08 -5.39 -7.96
C PHE A 99 -2.20 -5.28 -8.97
N ILE A 100 -3.02 -6.33 -9.06
CA ILE A 100 -4.18 -6.39 -9.95
C ILE A 100 -5.43 -6.37 -9.09
N THR A 101 -6.29 -5.39 -9.35
CA THR A 101 -7.56 -5.25 -8.64
C THR A 101 -8.69 -5.17 -9.65
N LYS A 102 -9.78 -5.90 -9.44
CA LYS A 102 -10.97 -5.86 -10.30
C LYS A 102 -12.20 -5.59 -9.44
N ASN A 103 -12.96 -4.57 -9.81
CA ASN A 103 -14.28 -4.35 -9.24
C ASN A 103 -15.30 -5.14 -10.04
N THR A 104 -16.19 -5.84 -9.33
CA THR A 104 -17.39 -6.44 -9.91
C THR A 104 -18.64 -5.78 -9.32
N ASN A 105 -19.82 -6.33 -9.57
CA ASN A 105 -21.06 -5.80 -8.98
C ASN A 105 -21.20 -6.09 -7.48
N LYS A 106 -20.48 -7.09 -6.96
CA LYS A 106 -20.63 -7.57 -5.57
C LYS A 106 -19.32 -7.78 -4.83
N GLU A 107 -18.22 -7.88 -5.57
CA GLU A 107 -16.92 -8.22 -5.00
C GLU A 107 -15.82 -7.32 -5.56
N LEU A 108 -14.87 -6.98 -4.69
CA LEU A 108 -13.53 -6.52 -5.05
C LEU A 108 -12.61 -7.75 -5.09
N ILE A 109 -11.97 -7.98 -6.23
CA ILE A 109 -11.00 -9.05 -6.43
C ILE A 109 -9.61 -8.45 -6.39
N PHE A 110 -8.72 -9.04 -5.61
CA PHE A 110 -7.33 -8.65 -5.47
C PHE A 110 -6.39 -9.81 -5.84
N GLN A 111 -5.32 -9.53 -6.57
CA GLN A 111 -4.24 -10.47 -6.83
C GLN A 111 -2.89 -9.77 -6.87
N LEU A 112 -1.89 -10.39 -6.25
CA LEU A 112 -0.50 -9.98 -6.31
C LEU A 112 0.25 -10.88 -7.29
N ASN A 113 1.04 -10.30 -8.19
CA ASN A 113 2.00 -11.02 -9.02
C ASN A 113 3.41 -10.53 -8.73
N GLY A 114 4.34 -11.45 -8.53
CA GLY A 114 5.77 -11.16 -8.45
C GLY A 114 6.53 -11.88 -9.56
N ASN A 115 7.86 -11.93 -9.42
CA ASN A 115 8.69 -12.62 -10.41
C ASN A 115 8.50 -14.14 -10.33
N GLY A 116 7.78 -14.71 -11.29
CA GLY A 116 7.54 -16.15 -11.40
C GLY A 116 6.47 -16.71 -10.45
N PHE A 117 5.67 -15.85 -9.80
CA PHE A 117 4.59 -16.29 -8.93
C PHE A 117 3.39 -15.35 -8.93
N SER A 118 2.25 -15.89 -8.51
CA SER A 118 1.01 -15.17 -8.24
C SER A 118 0.43 -15.62 -6.90
N SER A 119 -0.12 -14.68 -6.12
CA SER A 119 -0.95 -15.03 -4.99
C SER A 119 -2.27 -15.66 -5.47
N PRO A 120 -2.96 -16.41 -4.60
CA PRO A 120 -4.39 -16.66 -4.79
C PRO A 120 -5.16 -15.35 -5.00
N LYS A 121 -6.29 -15.44 -5.69
CA LYS A 121 -7.24 -14.32 -5.77
C LYS A 121 -7.96 -14.20 -4.44
N MET A 122 -7.99 -12.99 -3.90
CA MET A 122 -8.71 -12.63 -2.70
C MET A 122 -9.97 -11.89 -3.11
N ASN A 123 -11.14 -12.35 -2.64
CA ASN A 123 -12.42 -11.75 -2.95
C ASN A 123 -13.00 -11.12 -1.67
N TYR A 124 -13.40 -9.87 -1.78
CA TYR A 124 -14.02 -9.09 -0.70
C TYR A 124 -15.41 -8.67 -1.12
N GLU A 125 -16.42 -8.97 -0.32
CA GLU A 125 -17.75 -8.42 -0.55
C GLU A 125 -17.71 -6.89 -0.46
N ILE A 126 -18.36 -6.21 -1.40
CA ILE A 126 -18.46 -4.74 -1.42
C ILE A 126 -19.90 -4.31 -1.19
N SER A 127 -20.09 -3.28 -0.35
CA SER A 127 -21.42 -2.79 0.03
C SER A 127 -22.13 -1.97 -1.05
N GLU A 128 -21.37 -1.49 -2.04
CA GLU A 128 -21.82 -0.54 -3.06
C GLU A 128 -21.61 -1.17 -4.44
N SER A 129 -22.71 -1.45 -5.14
CA SER A 129 -22.66 -2.07 -6.47
C SER A 129 -22.37 -1.03 -7.57
N ASN A 130 -21.92 -1.53 -8.73
CA ASN A 130 -21.71 -0.78 -9.98
C ASN A 130 -20.47 0.14 -10.01
N GLY A 131 -19.31 -0.33 -9.58
CA GLY A 131 -18.04 0.35 -9.88
C GLY A 131 -17.82 1.69 -9.15
N ARG A 132 -18.47 1.89 -8.00
CA ARG A 132 -18.24 3.07 -7.13
C ARG A 132 -16.91 3.03 -6.38
N TYR A 133 -16.16 1.93 -6.49
CA TYR A 133 -14.86 1.81 -5.87
C TYR A 133 -13.78 2.35 -6.79
N ALA A 134 -13.01 3.30 -6.31
CA ALA A 134 -11.88 3.86 -7.04
C ALA A 134 -10.56 3.44 -6.38
N TYR A 135 -9.64 2.94 -7.20
CA TYR A 135 -8.26 2.76 -6.79
C TYR A 135 -7.58 4.13 -6.66
N LYS A 136 -6.86 4.33 -5.56
CA LYS A 136 -6.05 5.53 -5.30
C LYS A 136 -4.75 5.13 -4.63
N ASP A 137 -3.63 5.59 -5.16
CA ASP A 137 -2.36 5.54 -4.47
C ASP A 137 -2.16 6.77 -3.57
N PHE A 138 -1.11 6.72 -2.76
CA PHE A 138 -0.72 7.78 -1.82
C PHE A 138 0.45 8.62 -2.34
N LEU A 139 0.74 8.52 -3.65
CA LEU A 139 1.71 9.32 -4.36
C LEU A 139 1.01 10.59 -4.83
N SER A 140 1.61 11.76 -4.63
CA SER A 140 1.04 13.04 -5.05
C SER A 140 1.29 13.25 -6.56
N SER A 141 1.76 14.42 -6.98
CA SER A 141 2.19 14.64 -8.37
C SER A 141 3.46 13.87 -8.75
N GLU A 142 4.18 13.33 -7.77
CA GLU A 142 5.39 12.54 -7.98
C GLU A 142 5.02 11.06 -7.99
N ASN A 143 5.42 10.29 -9.01
CA ASN A 143 5.22 8.84 -9.06
C ASN A 143 6.18 8.06 -8.13
N SER A 144 6.69 8.71 -7.07
CA SER A 144 7.65 8.11 -6.14
C SER A 144 7.42 8.60 -4.71
N LYS A 145 7.67 7.74 -3.71
CA LYS A 145 7.65 8.11 -2.29
C LYS A 145 8.62 7.26 -1.49
N SER A 146 9.25 7.88 -0.49
CA SER A 146 10.15 7.19 0.43
C SER A 146 9.45 6.81 1.72
N TYR A 147 9.67 5.58 2.17
CA TYR A 147 9.19 5.05 3.45
C TYR A 147 10.35 4.56 4.32
N ASP A 148 10.13 4.53 5.63
CA ASP A 148 11.06 3.86 6.56
C ASP A 148 10.98 2.34 6.34
N LYS A 149 12.12 1.69 6.11
CA LYS A 149 12.24 0.26 5.87
C LYS A 149 11.62 -0.58 6.99
N ASN A 150 11.73 -0.14 8.24
CA ASN A 150 11.35 -0.95 9.41
C ASN A 150 9.91 -0.71 9.86
N SER A 151 9.11 0.01 9.07
CA SER A 151 7.72 0.33 9.38
C SER A 151 6.78 -0.25 8.33
N SER A 152 5.56 -0.57 8.75
CA SER A 152 4.49 -0.82 7.78
C SER A 152 4.13 0.48 7.09
N PHE A 153 3.91 0.44 5.77
CA PHE A 153 3.53 1.60 4.99
C PHE A 153 2.41 1.27 4.00
N PRO A 154 1.57 2.25 3.66
CA PRO A 154 0.47 2.04 2.74
C PRO A 154 0.94 2.06 1.29
N LEU A 155 0.38 1.16 0.48
CA LEU A 155 0.61 1.06 -0.95
C LEU A 155 -0.43 1.86 -1.72
N PHE A 156 -1.70 1.55 -1.48
CA PHE A 156 -2.86 2.16 -2.12
C PHE A 156 -4.12 1.89 -1.29
N THR A 157 -5.19 2.57 -1.64
CA THR A 157 -6.52 2.38 -1.09
C THR A 157 -7.54 2.19 -2.20
N ILE A 158 -8.61 1.48 -1.89
CA ILE A 158 -9.78 1.33 -2.75
C ILE A 158 -10.97 1.87 -1.98
N ILE A 159 -11.51 3.00 -2.44
CA ILE A 159 -12.47 3.82 -1.69
C ILE A 159 -13.79 3.96 -2.45
N THR A 160 -14.88 4.06 -1.70
CA THR A 160 -16.13 4.64 -2.18
C THR A 160 -16.03 6.18 -2.23
N PRO A 161 -16.86 6.89 -3.01
CA PRO A 161 -16.83 8.35 -3.02
C PRO A 161 -17.27 8.91 -1.68
N THR A 162 -16.68 10.03 -1.28
CA THR A 162 -17.28 10.93 -0.28
C THR A 162 -18.58 11.47 -0.84
N VAL A 163 -19.65 11.39 -0.05
CA VAL A 163 -20.97 11.95 -0.38
C VAL A 163 -21.18 13.20 0.46
N TYR A 164 -21.35 14.35 -0.19
CA TYR A 164 -21.60 15.62 0.50
C TYR A 164 -23.10 15.82 0.77
N GLU A 165 -23.43 16.76 1.65
CA GLU A 165 -24.83 17.07 2.04
C GLU A 165 -25.72 17.44 0.84
N ASP A 166 -25.13 18.05 -0.20
CA ASP A 166 -25.80 18.39 -1.46
C ASP A 166 -25.99 17.19 -2.41
N GLY A 167 -25.56 15.99 -1.99
CA GLY A 167 -25.61 14.74 -2.76
C GLY A 167 -24.49 14.58 -3.78
N SER A 168 -23.58 15.55 -3.92
CA SER A 168 -22.43 15.44 -4.81
C SER A 168 -21.42 14.41 -4.30
N LYS A 169 -20.61 13.86 -5.22
CA LYS A 169 -19.67 12.76 -4.93
C LYS A 169 -18.25 13.13 -5.35
N SER A 170 -17.26 12.87 -4.51
CA SER A 170 -15.85 13.13 -4.84
C SER A 170 -14.91 12.00 -4.40
N TYR A 171 -13.92 11.74 -5.26
CA TYR A 171 -12.83 10.79 -5.01
C TYR A 171 -11.47 11.49 -4.89
N CYS A 172 -11.36 12.75 -5.30
CA CYS A 172 -10.07 13.38 -5.62
C CYS A 172 -9.29 13.85 -4.39
N ARG A 173 -9.96 14.12 -3.28
CA ARG A 173 -9.31 14.70 -2.08
C ARG A 173 -8.75 13.67 -1.10
N VAL A 174 -9.08 12.40 -1.25
CA VAL A 174 -8.97 11.42 -0.15
C VAL A 174 -7.53 10.94 0.05
N ALA A 175 -6.94 10.22 -0.91
CA ALA A 175 -5.65 9.54 -0.69
C ALA A 175 -4.42 10.48 -0.67
N GLN A 176 -4.51 11.65 -1.31
CA GLN A 176 -3.41 12.62 -1.37
C GLN A 176 -3.54 13.74 -0.31
N SER A 177 -4.48 13.62 0.62
CA SER A 177 -4.73 14.63 1.68
C SER A 177 -3.64 14.72 2.74
N GLY A 178 -2.75 13.74 2.84
CA GLY A 178 -1.83 13.58 3.97
C GLY A 178 -2.49 12.98 5.22
N ILE A 179 -3.79 12.69 5.18
CA ILE A 179 -4.48 11.96 6.24
C ILE A 179 -3.99 10.51 6.25
N LYS A 180 -3.80 9.97 7.46
CA LYS A 180 -3.41 8.57 7.61
C LYS A 180 -4.50 7.65 7.04
N PRO A 181 -4.14 6.57 6.34
CA PRO A 181 -5.09 5.67 5.69
C PRO A 181 -6.23 5.19 6.60
N GLU A 182 -5.92 4.86 7.86
CA GLU A 182 -6.89 4.38 8.85
C GLU A 182 -7.94 5.43 9.27
N ASN A 183 -7.67 6.71 9.02
CA ASN A 183 -8.55 7.82 9.39
C ASN A 183 -9.40 8.32 8.22
N LEU A 184 -9.19 7.82 6.99
CA LEU A 184 -9.89 8.30 5.80
C LEU A 184 -11.41 8.19 5.94
N GLY A 185 -11.91 7.11 6.53
CA GLY A 185 -13.35 6.93 6.73
C GLY A 185 -13.98 7.96 7.66
N LYS A 186 -13.26 8.40 8.70
CA LYS A 186 -13.75 9.38 9.68
C LYS A 186 -13.69 10.81 9.13
N GLU A 187 -12.62 11.13 8.39
CA GLU A 187 -12.39 12.47 7.85
C GLU A 187 -13.23 12.78 6.61
N PHE A 188 -13.54 11.76 5.81
CA PHE A 188 -14.18 11.92 4.50
C PHE A 188 -15.51 11.19 4.37
N ASP A 189 -16.09 10.75 5.50
CA ASP A 189 -17.36 10.01 5.58
C ASP A 189 -17.44 8.84 4.59
N ILE A 190 -16.33 8.08 4.48
CA ILE A 190 -16.24 6.95 3.53
C ILE A 190 -16.85 5.72 4.18
N PRO A 191 -17.98 5.20 3.67
CA PRO A 191 -18.73 4.13 4.33
C PRO A 191 -18.01 2.78 4.31
N HIS A 192 -17.23 2.51 3.26
CA HIS A 192 -16.51 1.25 3.07
C HIS A 192 -15.26 1.51 2.21
N TYR A 193 -14.10 1.08 2.69
CA TYR A 193 -12.84 1.17 1.96
C TYR A 193 -11.84 0.08 2.38
N PHE A 194 -10.82 -0.09 1.55
CA PHE A 194 -9.73 -1.03 1.75
C PHE A 194 -8.39 -0.31 1.69
N VAL A 195 -7.43 -0.72 2.52
CA VAL A 195 -6.06 -0.20 2.49
C VAL A 195 -5.10 -1.37 2.33
N ALA A 196 -4.31 -1.37 1.25
CA ALA A 196 -3.22 -2.31 1.09
C ALA A 196 -1.96 -1.75 1.74
N THR A 197 -1.28 -2.58 2.53
CA THR A 197 -0.07 -2.23 3.27
C THR A 197 1.03 -3.23 3.00
N MET A 198 2.26 -2.81 3.21
CA MET A 198 3.44 -3.64 3.11
C MET A 198 4.40 -3.39 4.25
N THR A 199 5.11 -4.44 4.66
CA THR A 199 6.21 -4.38 5.61
C THR A 199 7.35 -5.23 5.09
N PHE A 200 8.59 -4.73 5.19
CA PHE A 200 9.79 -5.54 5.00
C PHE A 200 10.20 -6.14 6.35
N ASN A 201 10.48 -7.44 6.34
CA ASN A 201 10.84 -8.22 7.52
C ASN A 201 12.30 -8.68 7.40
N ARG A 202 12.97 -8.83 8.54
CA ARG A 202 14.31 -9.41 8.60
C ARG A 202 14.27 -10.92 8.49
#